data_AF-A0A1G2UQM8-F1
#
_entry.id   AF-A0A1G2UQM8-F1
#
_cell.length_a   1.000
_cell.length_b   1.000
_cell.length_c   1.000
_cell.angle_alpha   90.00
_cell.angle_beta   90.00
_cell.angle_gamma   90.00
#
_symmetry.space_group_name_H-M   'P 1'
#
loop_
_entity.id
_entity.type
_entity.pdbx_description
1 polymer ?
#
loop_
_entity_poly.entity_id
_entity_poly.type
_entity_poly.pdbx_seq_one_letter_code
_entity_poly.pdbx_strand_id
1 'polypeptide(L)'
;MITIMKLIINTPWTILGILTGLICLIYKIKPDKRGFILIFVKRLWVTEIFLKRQTYGLVLGNIIILSQYADQKTLIHEIRHHIEQFKKMPLIFPVLYLYENYKSGYVNNKFEIEASK
;
A
#
# COMPACT_ATOMS: atom_id res chain seq x y z
N MET A 1 16.96 1.42 -18.58
CA MET A 1 17.35 2.50 -17.64
C MET A 1 16.18 2.98 -16.76
N ILE A 2 14.98 3.22 -17.31
CA ILE A 2 13.79 3.71 -16.58
C ILE A 2 13.34 2.78 -15.43
N THR A 3 13.49 1.46 -15.57
CA THR A 3 13.04 0.47 -14.56
C THR A 3 13.89 0.49 -13.28
N ILE A 4 15.20 0.67 -13.41
CA ILE A 4 16.13 0.74 -12.27
C ILE A 4 15.91 2.04 -11.49
N MET A 5 15.71 3.16 -12.20
CA MET A 5 15.44 4.45 -11.58
C MET A 5 14.12 4.45 -10.79
N LYS A 6 13.07 3.83 -11.33
CA LYS A 6 11.79 3.64 -10.62
C LYS A 6 11.94 2.75 -9.38
N LEU A 7 12.76 1.71 -9.45
CA LEU A 7 13.06 0.84 -8.31
C LEU A 7 13.77 1.62 -7.19
N ILE A 8 14.79 2.42 -7.54
CA ILE A 8 15.54 3.25 -6.60
C ILE A 8 14.61 4.29 -5.93
N ILE A 9 13.75 4.94 -6.70
CA ILE A 9 12.79 5.93 -6.18
C ILE A 9 11.74 5.28 -5.25
N ASN A 10 11.35 4.03 -5.51
CA ASN A 10 10.45 3.27 -4.64
C ASN A 10 11.15 2.61 -3.45
N THR A 11 12.48 2.64 -3.39
CA THR A 11 13.25 1.95 -2.34
C THR A 11 12.92 2.47 -0.94
N PRO A 12 12.80 3.79 -0.69
CA PRO A 12 12.40 4.31 0.63
C PRO A 12 11.04 3.77 1.07
N TRP A 13 10.07 3.76 0.15
CA TRP A 13 8.72 3.24 0.43
C TRP A 13 8.72 1.73 0.65
N THR A 14 9.53 1.00 -0.11
CA THR A 14 9.68 -0.46 0.05
C THR A 14 10.28 -0.80 1.42
N ILE A 15 11.30 -0.05 1.87
CA ILE A 15 11.88 -0.17 3.22
C ILE A 15 10.81 0.13 4.27
N LEU A 16 10.05 1.22 4.10
CA LEU A 16 8.97 1.57 5.01
C LEU A 16 7.88 0.48 5.06
N GLY A 17 7.58 -0.16 3.92
CA GLY A 17 6.67 -1.29 3.84
C GLY A 17 7.14 -2.49 4.65
N ILE A 18 8.42 -2.84 4.55
CA ILE A 18 9.02 -3.91 5.36
C ILE A 18 8.96 -3.57 6.85
N LEU A 19 9.36 -2.35 7.23
CA LEU A 19 9.32 -1.90 8.63
C LEU A 19 7.89 -1.93 9.19
N THR A 20 6.92 -1.44 8.43
CA THR A 20 5.50 -1.48 8.80
C THR A 20 5.02 -2.92 8.96
N GLY A 21 5.43 -3.81 8.05
CA GLY A 21 5.14 -5.23 8.15
C GLY A 21 5.64 -5.84 9.47
N LEU A 22 6.91 -5.58 9.82
CA LEU A 22 7.52 -6.08 11.05
C LEU A 22 6.79 -5.60 12.31
N ILE A 23 6.42 -4.31 12.35
CA ILE A 23 5.66 -3.72 13.46
C ILE A 23 4.24 -4.32 13.59
N CYS A 24 3.65 -4.73 12.47
CA CYS A 24 2.28 -5.27 12.41
C CYS A 24 2.19 -6.80 12.65
N LEU A 25 3.28 -7.45 13.07
CA LEU A 25 3.38 -8.90 13.30
C LEU A 25 3.11 -9.72 12.05
N ILE A 26 4.16 -9.88 11.23
CA ILE A 26 4.17 -10.73 10.03
C ILE A 26 3.91 -12.19 10.40
N TYR A 27 3.02 -12.84 9.67
CA TYR A 27 2.82 -14.30 9.77
C TYR A 27 3.09 -15.03 8.45
N LYS A 28 3.15 -14.33 7.30
CA LYS A 28 3.47 -14.94 6.01
C LYS A 28 4.05 -13.90 5.05
N ILE A 29 5.01 -14.32 4.24
CA ILE A 29 5.56 -13.51 3.14
C ILE A 29 5.47 -14.33 1.86
N LYS A 30 5.06 -13.71 0.76
CA LYS A 30 4.95 -14.36 -0.55
C LYS A 30 5.42 -13.41 -1.65
N PRO A 31 6.45 -13.77 -2.43
CA PRO A 31 6.78 -13.03 -3.64
C PRO A 31 5.70 -13.25 -4.71
N ASP A 32 5.38 -12.21 -5.47
CA ASP A 32 4.47 -12.28 -6.60
C ASP A 32 5.23 -12.24 -7.94
N LYS A 33 4.68 -12.90 -8.96
CA LYS A 33 5.27 -12.98 -10.30
C LYS A 33 5.42 -11.62 -10.98
N ARG A 34 4.68 -10.60 -10.55
CA ARG A 34 4.70 -9.24 -11.10
C ARG A 34 5.77 -8.33 -10.47
N GLY A 35 6.60 -8.87 -9.57
CA GLY A 35 7.74 -8.14 -8.98
C GLY A 35 7.42 -7.33 -7.71
N PHE A 36 6.33 -7.69 -7.02
CA PHE A 36 6.01 -7.16 -5.69
C PHE A 36 6.05 -8.28 -4.63
N ILE A 37 6.15 -7.88 -3.37
CA ILE A 37 6.19 -8.78 -2.22
C ILE A 37 4.92 -8.60 -1.42
N LEU A 38 4.17 -9.68 -1.23
CA LEU A 38 3.03 -9.73 -0.33
C LEU A 38 3.53 -10.05 1.08
N ILE A 39 3.22 -9.17 2.03
CA ILE A 39 3.47 -9.38 3.45
C ILE A 39 2.11 -9.49 4.14
N PHE A 40 1.84 -10.63 4.76
CA PHE A 40 0.63 -10.84 5.52
C PHE A 40 0.90 -10.62 7.00
N VAL A 41 0.08 -9.78 7.62
CA VAL A 41 0.21 -9.33 9.01
C VAL A 41 -1.10 -9.57 9.77
N LYS A 42 -1.02 -9.78 11.08
CA LYS A 42 -2.24 -10.02 11.87
C LYS A 42 -3.23 -8.86 11.79
N ARG A 43 -2.73 -7.62 11.87
CA ARG A 43 -3.55 -6.41 11.81
C ARG A 43 -2.70 -5.21 11.43
N LEU A 44 -3.24 -4.31 10.61
CA LEU A 44 -2.58 -3.07 10.19
C LEU A 44 -2.80 -1.93 11.21
N TRP A 45 -2.57 -2.22 12.49
CA TRP A 45 -2.94 -1.31 13.59
C TRP A 45 -2.30 0.08 13.50
N VAL A 46 -1.07 0.16 12.97
CA VAL A 46 -0.38 1.44 12.75
C VAL A 46 -1.20 2.35 11.83
N THR A 47 -1.62 1.85 10.66
CA THR A 47 -2.42 2.66 9.74
C THR A 47 -3.82 2.91 10.28
N GLU A 48 -4.38 1.98 11.06
CA GLU A 48 -5.69 2.18 11.69
C GLU A 48 -5.70 3.36 12.67
N ILE A 49 -4.60 3.59 13.41
CA ILE A 49 -4.44 4.75 14.29
C ILE A 49 -4.42 6.05 13.47
N PHE A 50 -3.62 6.09 12.41
CA PHE A 50 -3.49 7.29 11.56
C PHE A 50 -4.77 7.60 10.78
N LEU A 51 -5.43 6.57 10.25
CA LEU A 51 -6.63 6.71 9.41
C LEU A 51 -7.93 6.69 10.22
N LYS A 52 -7.86 6.43 11.54
CA LYS A 52 -9.00 6.28 12.46
C LYS A 52 -10.07 5.31 11.97
N ARG A 53 -9.65 4.25 11.28
CA ARG A 53 -10.54 3.25 10.65
C ARG A 53 -9.84 1.91 10.46
N GLN A 54 -10.59 0.83 10.33
CA GLN A 54 -10.03 -0.48 10.05
C GLN A 54 -9.41 -0.53 8.64
N THR A 55 -8.20 -1.08 8.55
CA THR A 55 -7.42 -1.12 7.31
C THR A 55 -7.09 -2.57 6.98
N TYR A 56 -7.39 -2.99 5.76
CA TYR A 56 -7.23 -4.37 5.32
C TYR A 56 -6.06 -4.56 4.36
N GLY A 57 -5.67 -3.53 3.63
CA GLY A 57 -4.54 -3.53 2.71
C GLY A 57 -3.77 -2.22 2.78
N LEU A 58 -2.49 -2.29 2.41
CA LEU A 58 -1.63 -1.13 2.26
C LEU A 58 -0.57 -1.43 1.20
N VAL A 59 -0.46 -0.58 0.18
CA VAL A 59 0.68 -0.59 -0.75
C VAL A 59 1.73 0.44 -0.32
N LEU A 60 2.98 0.00 -0.23
CA LEU A 60 4.15 0.85 -0.02
C LEU A 60 5.28 0.43 -0.97
N GLY A 61 5.40 1.17 -2.08
CA GLY A 61 6.37 0.89 -3.13
C GLY A 61 6.13 -0.48 -3.76
N ASN A 62 7.07 -1.41 -3.57
CA ASN A 62 6.98 -2.78 -4.07
C ASN A 62 6.42 -3.78 -3.04
N ILE A 63 6.02 -3.30 -1.86
CA ILE A 63 5.42 -4.12 -0.80
C ILE A 63 3.92 -3.90 -0.79
N ILE A 64 3.16 -5.00 -0.68
CA ILE A 64 1.74 -4.98 -0.36
C ILE A 64 1.59 -5.67 0.98
N ILE A 65 1.06 -4.95 1.96
CA ILE A 65 0.80 -5.47 3.30
C ILE A 65 -0.69 -5.77 3.40
N LEU A 66 -1.04 -6.99 3.78
CA LEU A 66 -2.43 -7.43 3.91
C LEU A 66 -2.68 -7.88 5.35
N SER A 67 -3.78 -7.40 5.91
CA SER A 67 -4.31 -7.88 7.17
C SER A 67 -4.82 -9.32 7.02
N GLN A 68 -4.85 -10.10 8.10
CA GLN A 68 -5.46 -11.44 8.09
C GLN A 68 -6.96 -11.41 7.78
N TYR A 69 -7.60 -10.25 7.92
CA TYR A 69 -9.00 -10.01 7.59
C TYR A 69 -9.20 -9.55 6.13
N ALA A 70 -8.12 -9.40 5.36
CA ALA A 70 -8.22 -9.02 3.95
C ALA A 70 -8.80 -10.16 3.12
N ASP A 71 -9.81 -9.84 2.32
CA ASP A 71 -10.39 -10.77 1.36
C ASP A 71 -9.72 -10.67 -0.02
N GLN A 72 -10.11 -11.53 -0.94
CA GLN A 72 -9.57 -11.52 -2.30
C GLN A 72 -9.89 -10.22 -3.05
N LYS A 73 -11.01 -9.55 -2.73
CA LYS A 73 -11.35 -8.25 -3.32
C LYS A 73 -10.38 -7.17 -2.87
N THR A 74 -10.01 -7.16 -1.58
CA THR A 74 -8.98 -6.27 -1.03
C THR A 74 -7.67 -6.45 -1.78
N LEU A 75 -7.23 -7.70 -2.00
CA LEU A 75 -6.01 -7.96 -2.75
C LEU A 75 -6.07 -7.42 -4.19
N ILE A 76 -7.21 -7.60 -4.87
CA ILE A 76 -7.40 -7.08 -6.23
C ILE A 76 -7.40 -5.56 -6.22
N HIS A 77 -8.05 -4.92 -5.26
CA HIS A 77 -8.06 -3.46 -5.06
C HIS A 77 -6.65 -2.90 -4.93
N GLU A 78 -5.87 -3.42 -3.98
CA GLU A 78 -4.49 -3.00 -3.72
C GLU A 78 -3.59 -3.23 -4.94
N ILE A 79 -3.66 -4.41 -5.58
CA ILE A 79 -2.82 -4.75 -6.72
C ILE A 79 -3.17 -3.93 -7.96
N ARG A 80 -4.45 -3.77 -8.26
CA ARG A 80 -4.88 -3.17 -9.52
C ARG A 80 -4.73 -1.66 -9.50
N HIS A 81 -5.11 -1.00 -8.40
CA HIS A 81 -5.24 0.45 -8.40
C HIS A 81 -4.05 1.13 -7.74
N HIS A 82 -3.66 0.71 -6.53
CA HIS A 82 -2.60 1.40 -5.80
C HIS A 82 -1.20 1.10 -6.33
N ILE A 83 -0.93 -0.11 -6.85
CA ILE A 83 0.34 -0.36 -7.57
C ILE A 83 0.44 0.49 -8.83
N GLU A 84 -0.64 0.63 -9.60
CA GLU A 84 -0.63 1.45 -10.82
C GLU A 84 -0.41 2.92 -10.49
N GLN A 85 -1.04 3.43 -9.43
CA GLN A 85 -0.81 4.78 -8.93
C GLN A 85 0.64 4.97 -8.45
N PHE A 86 1.22 4.01 -7.73
CA PHE A 86 2.65 4.00 -7.39
C PHE A 86 3.55 3.97 -8.64
N LYS A 87 3.17 3.26 -9.71
CA LYS A 87 3.93 3.24 -10.97
C LYS A 87 3.89 4.58 -11.70
N LYS A 88 2.78 5.31 -11.59
CA LYS A 88 2.61 6.67 -12.15
C LYS A 88 3.38 7.71 -11.34
N MET A 89 3.35 7.62 -10.01
CA MET A 89 3.84 8.67 -9.10
C MET A 89 4.66 8.09 -7.91
N PRO A 90 5.76 7.36 -8.17
CA PRO A 90 6.44 6.52 -7.16
C PRO A 90 6.95 7.29 -5.94
N LEU A 91 7.41 8.53 -6.13
CA LEU A 91 7.97 9.33 -5.04
C LEU A 91 6.89 9.98 -4.17
N ILE A 92 5.88 10.58 -4.79
CA ILE A 92 4.96 11.50 -4.12
C ILE A 92 3.61 10.87 -3.77
N PHE A 93 3.29 9.69 -4.33
CA PHE A 93 1.98 9.08 -4.16
C PHE A 93 1.57 8.91 -2.69
N PRO A 94 2.41 8.35 -1.78
CA PRO A 94 2.00 8.20 -0.38
C PRO A 94 1.68 9.53 0.31
N VAL A 95 2.44 10.57 -0.02
CA VAL A 95 2.23 11.92 0.54
C VAL A 95 0.93 12.52 0.02
N LEU A 96 0.71 12.46 -1.30
CA LEU A 96 -0.53 12.95 -1.92
C LEU A 96 -1.76 12.19 -1.41
N TYR A 97 -1.65 10.87 -1.25
CA TYR A 97 -2.70 10.04 -0.73
C TYR A 97 -3.07 10.44 0.70
N LEU A 98 -2.08 10.59 1.58
CA LEU A 98 -2.31 11.01 2.96
C LEU A 98 -2.89 12.43 3.04
N TYR A 99 -2.42 13.34 2.19
CA TYR A 99 -2.95 14.70 2.10
C TYR A 99 -4.42 14.74 1.67
N GLU A 100 -4.78 14.01 0.61
CA GLU A 100 -6.17 13.91 0.15
C GLU A 100 -7.05 13.22 1.19
N ASN A 101 -6.53 12.18 1.87
CA ASN A 101 -7.25 11.52 2.94
C ASN A 101 -7.49 12.46 4.14
N TYR A 102 -6.53 13.29 4.50
CA TYR A 102 -6.69 14.30 5.55
C TYR A 102 -7.72 15.37 5.15
N LYS A 103 -7.67 15.82 3.90
CA LYS A 103 -8.54 16.89 3.37
C LYS A 103 -9.99 16.45 3.17
N SER A 104 -10.20 15.28 2.57
CA SER A 104 -11.50 14.84 2.05
C SER A 104 -12.07 13.63 2.80
N GLY A 105 -11.27 12.98 3.65
CA GLY A 105 -11.58 11.68 4.24
C GLY A 105 -11.39 10.53 3.24
N TYR A 106 -11.41 9.30 3.73
CA TYR A 106 -11.13 8.12 2.90
C TYR A 106 -12.13 7.92 1.76
N VAL A 107 -13.43 8.01 2.06
CA VAL A 107 -14.50 7.74 1.08
C VAL A 107 -14.46 8.72 -0.10
N ASN A 108 -14.08 9.97 0.17
CA ASN A 108 -13.96 11.00 -0.86
C ASN A 108 -12.52 11.22 -1.34
N ASN A 109 -11.59 10.34 -0.96
CA ASN A 109 -10.21 10.45 -1.40
C ASN A 109 -10.18 10.21 -2.92
N LYS A 110 -9.65 11.17 -3.68
CA LYS A 110 -9.56 11.10 -5.14
C LYS A 110 -8.92 9.79 -5.62
N PHE A 111 -7.91 9.30 -4.91
CA PHE A 111 -7.21 8.06 -5.27
C PHE A 111 -8.05 6.82 -5.00
N GLU A 112 -8.89 6.83 -3.96
CA GLU A 112 -9.85 5.75 -3.67
C GLU A 112 -11.04 5.77 -4.64
N ILE A 113 -11.50 6.96 -5.03
CA ILE A 113 -12.53 7.12 -6.06
C ILE A 113 -12.01 6.64 -7.41
N GLU A 114 -10.76 6.97 -7.79
CA GLU A 114 -10.12 6.42 -8.98
C GLU A 114 -9.96 4.91 -8.88
N ALA A 115 -9.65 4.39 -7.69
CA ALA A 115 -9.51 2.95 -7.45
C ALA A 115 -10.84 2.19 -7.47
N SER A 116 -11.97 2.87 -7.22
CA SER A 116 -13.30 2.26 -7.20
C SER A 116 -13.99 2.22 -8.58
N LYS A 117 -13.34 2.76 -9.63
CA LYS A 117 -13.81 2.74 -11.02
C LYS A 117 -13.29 1.53 -11.77
#